data_AF-A0A938YG68-F1
#
_entry.id   AF-A0A938YG68-F1
#
_cell.length_a   1.000
_cell.length_b   1.000
_cell.length_c   1.000
_cell.angle_alpha   90.00
_cell.angle_beta   90.00
_cell.angle_gamma   90.00
#
_symmetry.space_group_name_H-M   'P 1'
#
loop_
_entity.id
_entity.type
_entity.pdbx_description
1 polymer ?
#
loop_
_entity_poly.entity_id
_entity_poly.type
_entity_poly.pdbx_seq_one_letter_code
_entity_poly.pdbx_strand_id
1 'polypeptide(L)'
;MKLAEALMTRADLQRRVEQLRSRIIANARFQEGEEPAEDAGALVTEASAVLDQVADLVVAINLSNATTRLADGRTMTAALARRETLRSRHSLLTTAAAAAQGSDAGYRQMRSELRHFAALPVVDLRRQADVVARELRELDVEIQRTNWEVDLQV
;
A
#
# COMPACT_ATOMS: atom_id res chain seq x y z
N MET A 1 4.86 16.45 -16.17
CA MET A 1 4.11 15.87 -15.04
C MET A 1 5.13 15.44 -14.00
N LYS A 2 4.92 15.82 -12.74
CA LYS A 2 5.76 15.37 -11.62
C LYS A 2 5.52 13.89 -11.32
N LEU A 3 6.50 13.24 -10.70
CA LEU A 3 6.35 11.83 -10.29
C LEU A 3 5.16 11.66 -9.30
N ALA A 4 4.95 12.62 -8.40
CA ALA A 4 3.79 12.65 -7.51
C ALA A 4 2.46 12.71 -8.26
N GLU A 5 2.36 13.57 -9.27
CA GLU A 5 1.17 13.69 -10.13
C GLU A 5 0.91 12.37 -10.87
N ALA A 6 1.95 11.74 -11.41
CA ALA A 6 1.84 10.45 -12.09
C ALA A 6 1.30 9.34 -11.16
N LEU A 7 1.78 9.31 -9.92
CA LEU A 7 1.30 8.37 -8.89
C LEU A 7 -0.18 8.61 -8.55
N MET A 8 -0.61 9.87 -8.45
CA MET A 8 -2.01 10.24 -8.25
C MET A 8 -2.88 9.84 -9.44
N THR A 9 -2.46 10.19 -10.67
CA THR A 9 -3.19 9.82 -11.89
C THR A 9 -3.33 8.30 -12.01
N ARG A 10 -2.28 7.53 -11.72
CA ARG A 10 -2.36 6.07 -11.71
C ARG A 10 -3.41 5.57 -10.71
N ALA A 11 -3.45 6.12 -9.49
CA ALA A 11 -4.43 5.74 -8.48
C ALA A 11 -5.87 6.10 -8.91
N ASP A 12 -6.06 7.25 -9.55
CA ASP A 12 -7.36 7.69 -10.08
C ASP A 12 -7.86 6.78 -11.21
N LEU A 13 -6.98 6.45 -12.15
CA LEU A 13 -7.30 5.52 -13.24
C LEU A 13 -7.61 4.12 -12.70
N GLN A 14 -6.87 3.62 -11.70
CA GLN A 14 -7.19 2.34 -11.05
C GLN A 14 -8.57 2.37 -10.37
N ARG A 15 -8.95 3.47 -9.72
CA ARG A 15 -10.29 3.65 -9.16
C ARG A 15 -11.36 3.68 -10.25
N ARG A 16 -11.10 4.35 -11.38
CA ARG A 16 -12.00 4.36 -12.54
C ARG A 16 -12.20 2.96 -13.13
N VAL A 17 -11.15 2.15 -13.22
CA VAL A 17 -11.26 0.74 -13.65
C VAL A 17 -12.19 -0.04 -12.72
N GLU A 18 -12.10 0.15 -11.40
CA GLU A 18 -12.99 -0.53 -10.45
C GLU A 18 -14.46 -0.08 -10.60
N GLN A 19 -14.69 1.21 -10.84
CA GLN A 19 -16.02 1.73 -11.14
C GLN A 19 -16.59 1.15 -12.44
N LEU A 20 -15.78 1.09 -13.50
CA LEU A 20 -16.17 0.46 -14.77
C LEU A 20 -16.45 -1.04 -14.58
N ARG A 21 -15.62 -1.75 -13.81
CA ARG A 21 -15.85 -3.16 -13.46
C ARG A 21 -17.21 -3.36 -12.79
N SER A 22 -17.55 -2.50 -11.83
CA SER A 22 -18.85 -2.54 -11.15
C SER A 22 -20.02 -2.30 -12.13
N ARG A 23 -19.90 -1.32 -13.03
CA ARG A 23 -20.90 -1.02 -14.07
C ARG A 23 -21.04 -2.16 -15.09
N ILE A 24 -19.94 -2.79 -15.49
CA ILE A 24 -19.95 -3.96 -16.37
C ILE A 24 -20.73 -5.09 -15.71
N ILE A 25 -20.45 -5.40 -14.43
CA ILE A 25 -21.16 -6.46 -13.70
C ILE A 25 -22.67 -6.19 -13.64
N ALA A 26 -23.07 -4.93 -13.41
CA ALA A 26 -24.47 -4.54 -13.34
C ALA A 26 -25.22 -4.66 -14.68
N ASN A 27 -24.51 -4.49 -15.81
CA ASN A 27 -25.11 -4.46 -17.15
C ASN A 27 -24.81 -5.72 -18.00
N ALA A 28 -24.05 -6.68 -17.47
CA ALA A 28 -23.63 -7.88 -18.21
C ALA A 28 -24.78 -8.86 -18.50
N ARG A 29 -25.91 -8.74 -17.78
CA ARG A 29 -27.12 -9.56 -17.96
C ARG A 29 -28.34 -8.69 -17.69
N PHE A 30 -29.42 -8.93 -18.42
CA PHE A 30 -30.71 -8.27 -18.26
C PHE A 30 -31.83 -9.28 -18.53
N GLN A 31 -33.06 -8.98 -18.09
CA GLN A 31 -34.19 -9.89 -18.28
C GLN A 31 -34.76 -9.78 -19.70
N GLU A 32 -35.46 -10.82 -20.15
CA GLU A 32 -36.16 -10.79 -21.43
C GLU A 32 -37.20 -9.64 -21.44
N GLY A 33 -37.14 -8.80 -22.47
CA GLY A 33 -38.00 -7.62 -22.60
C GLY A 33 -37.51 -6.36 -21.89
N GLU A 34 -36.36 -6.41 -21.21
CA GLU A 34 -35.67 -5.22 -20.68
C GLU A 34 -34.50 -4.80 -21.58
N GLU A 35 -34.05 -3.55 -21.44
CA GLU A 35 -32.78 -3.08 -21.97
C GLU A 35 -31.83 -2.77 -20.81
N PRO A 36 -30.53 -3.12 -20.91
CA PRO A 36 -29.56 -2.74 -19.90
C PRO A 36 -29.43 -1.21 -19.84
N ALA A 37 -29.15 -0.67 -18.65
CA ALA A 37 -29.01 0.77 -18.47
C ALA A 37 -27.81 1.35 -19.23
N GLU A 38 -26.80 0.52 -19.51
CA GLU A 38 -25.58 0.88 -20.21
C GLU A 38 -25.11 -0.25 -21.14
N ASP A 39 -24.40 0.10 -22.21
CA ASP A 39 -23.77 -0.88 -23.10
C ASP A 39 -22.53 -1.51 -22.42
N ALA A 40 -22.68 -2.75 -21.96
CA ALA A 40 -21.60 -3.50 -21.33
C ALA A 40 -20.36 -3.69 -22.24
N GLY A 41 -20.54 -3.79 -23.55
CA GLY A 41 -19.44 -3.89 -24.52
C GLY A 41 -18.65 -2.59 -24.66
N ALA A 42 -19.36 -1.46 -24.68
CA ALA A 42 -18.73 -0.14 -24.65
C ALA A 42 -17.96 0.08 -23.33
N LEU A 43 -18.53 -0.33 -22.19
CA LEU A 43 -17.86 -0.26 -20.89
C LEU A 43 -16.58 -1.10 -20.82
N VAL A 44 -16.57 -2.31 -21.41
CA VAL A 44 -15.38 -3.16 -21.50
C VAL A 44 -14.30 -2.49 -22.35
N THR A 45 -14.69 -1.87 -23.47
CA THR A 45 -13.76 -1.14 -24.35
C THR A 45 -13.14 0.05 -23.62
N GLU A 46 -13.96 0.84 -22.90
CA GLU A 46 -13.48 1.95 -22.07
C GLU A 46 -12.53 1.47 -20.97
N ALA A 47 -12.88 0.40 -20.26
CA ALA A 47 -12.04 -0.17 -19.20
C ALA A 47 -10.67 -0.64 -19.73
N SER A 48 -10.66 -1.24 -20.92
CA SER A 48 -9.42 -1.68 -21.58
C SER A 48 -8.53 -0.50 -21.94
N ALA A 49 -9.08 0.56 -22.53
CA ALA A 49 -8.32 1.77 -22.84
C ALA A 49 -7.76 2.48 -21.58
N VAL A 50 -8.49 2.45 -20.47
CA VAL A 50 -8.00 2.97 -19.19
C VAL A 50 -6.87 2.09 -18.63
N LEU A 51 -6.95 0.76 -18.79
CA LEU A 51 -5.89 -0.16 -18.37
C LEU A 51 -4.60 0.05 -19.15
N ASP A 52 -4.67 0.36 -20.45
CA ASP A 52 -3.49 0.69 -21.25
C ASP A 52 -2.79 1.95 -20.71
N GLN A 53 -3.55 3.00 -20.38
CA GLN A 53 -3.00 4.21 -19.74
C GLN A 53 -2.35 3.92 -18.38
N VAL A 54 -2.93 3.00 -17.60
CA VAL A 54 -2.32 2.54 -16.34
C VAL A 54 -0.98 1.84 -16.60
N ALA A 55 -0.90 1.01 -17.64
CA ALA A 55 0.32 0.31 -18.00
C ALA A 55 1.45 1.29 -18.39
N ASP A 56 1.14 2.28 -19.22
CA ASP A 56 2.08 3.33 -19.62
C ASP A 56 2.64 4.10 -18.41
N LEU A 57 1.76 4.51 -17.49
CA LEU A 57 2.17 5.18 -16.25
C LEU A 57 3.04 4.28 -15.37
N VAL A 58 2.72 2.99 -15.26
CA VAL A 58 3.53 2.05 -14.47
C VAL A 58 4.94 1.95 -15.02
N VAL A 59 5.11 1.85 -16.33
CA VAL A 59 6.43 1.80 -16.97
C VAL A 59 7.22 3.08 -16.68
N ALA A 60 6.63 4.25 -16.97
CA ALA A 60 7.28 5.53 -16.77
C ALA A 60 7.67 5.78 -15.29
N ILE A 61 6.79 5.43 -14.35
CA ILE A 61 7.05 5.53 -12.90
C ILE A 61 8.21 4.62 -12.51
N ASN A 62 8.24 3.37 -13.00
CA ASN A 62 9.29 2.42 -12.65
C ASN A 62 10.65 2.86 -13.19
N LEU A 63 10.71 3.35 -14.43
CA LEU A 63 11.93 3.89 -15.02
C LEU A 63 12.43 5.11 -14.23
N SER A 64 11.53 6.04 -13.91
CA SER A 64 11.84 7.21 -13.08
C SER A 64 12.37 6.83 -11.70
N ASN A 65 11.74 5.84 -11.06
CA ASN A 65 12.17 5.37 -9.73
C ASN A 65 13.57 4.71 -9.77
N ALA A 66 13.91 4.04 -10.86
CA ALA A 66 15.20 3.38 -11.01
C ALA A 66 16.37 4.38 -11.15
N THR A 67 16.13 5.54 -11.75
CA THR A 67 17.15 6.56 -12.04
C THR A 67 17.18 7.70 -11.01
N THR A 68 16.05 8.01 -10.38
CA THR A 68 15.92 9.07 -9.38
C THR A 68 16.68 8.72 -8.12
N ARG A 69 17.40 9.70 -7.56
CA ARG A 69 18.14 9.55 -6.29
C ARG A 69 17.57 10.45 -5.19
N LEU A 70 17.58 9.93 -3.97
CA LEU A 70 17.28 10.68 -2.74
C LEU A 70 18.51 11.52 -2.33
N ALA A 71 18.35 12.36 -1.30
CA ALA A 71 19.40 13.28 -0.87
C ALA A 71 20.65 12.56 -0.34
N ASP A 72 20.46 11.35 0.18
CA ASP A 72 21.55 10.47 0.63
C ASP A 72 22.16 9.58 -0.48
N GLY A 73 21.75 9.80 -1.74
CA GLY A 73 22.31 9.12 -2.91
C GLY A 73 21.71 7.76 -3.23
N ARG A 74 20.83 7.20 -2.39
CA ARG A 74 20.09 5.95 -2.71
C ARG A 74 19.13 6.19 -3.86
N THR A 75 18.88 5.18 -4.69
CA THR A 75 17.82 5.26 -5.70
C THR A 75 16.44 5.26 -5.03
N MET A 76 15.45 5.86 -5.68
CA MET A 76 14.06 5.81 -5.21
C MET A 76 13.59 4.36 -5.07
N THR A 77 13.94 3.47 -5.99
CA THR A 77 13.65 2.02 -5.86
C THR A 77 14.24 1.42 -4.57
N ALA A 78 15.49 1.73 -4.24
CA ALA A 78 16.12 1.24 -3.00
C ALA A 78 15.45 1.83 -1.75
N ALA A 79 15.06 3.11 -1.79
CA ALA A 79 14.33 3.77 -0.72
C ALA A 79 12.96 3.14 -0.48
N LEU A 80 12.20 2.84 -1.54
CA LEU A 80 10.92 2.16 -1.46
C LEU A 80 11.04 0.76 -0.85
N ALA A 81 12.07 -0.01 -1.23
CA ALA A 81 12.35 -1.32 -0.64
C ALA A 81 12.71 -1.23 0.85
N ARG A 82 13.51 -0.22 1.23
CA ARG A 82 13.83 0.04 2.63
C ARG A 82 12.58 0.42 3.43
N ARG A 83 11.71 1.27 2.88
CA ARG A 83 10.43 1.63 3.48
C ARG A 83 9.57 0.40 3.75
N GLU A 84 9.44 -0.49 2.77
CA GLU A 84 8.65 -1.72 2.95
C GLU A 84 9.24 -2.60 4.05
N THR A 85 10.57 -2.78 4.05
CA THR A 85 11.27 -3.52 5.10
C THR A 85 11.04 -2.92 6.50
N LEU A 86 11.10 -1.58 6.62
CA LEU A 86 10.84 -0.87 7.87
C LEU A 86 9.39 -1.06 8.33
N ARG A 87 8.42 -1.00 7.40
CA ARG A 87 7.00 -1.25 7.69
C ARG A 87 6.79 -2.68 8.20
N SER A 88 7.34 -3.68 7.52
CA SER A 88 7.23 -5.09 7.95
C SER A 88 7.91 -5.31 9.30
N ARG A 89 9.10 -4.72 9.52
CA ARG A 89 9.83 -4.82 10.79
C ARG A 89 9.06 -4.17 11.94
N HIS A 90 8.49 -2.99 11.72
CA HIS A 90 7.65 -2.33 12.71
C HIS A 90 6.46 -3.22 13.09
N SER A 91 5.73 -3.72 12.08
CA SER A 91 4.59 -4.62 12.29
C SER A 91 4.96 -5.88 13.09
N LEU A 92 6.10 -6.50 12.77
CA LEU A 92 6.62 -7.66 13.49
C LEU A 92 6.88 -7.34 14.97
N LEU A 93 7.59 -6.24 15.25
CA LEU A 93 7.94 -5.83 16.62
C LEU A 93 6.69 -5.48 17.45
N THR A 94 5.74 -4.75 16.86
CA THR A 94 4.48 -4.40 17.55
C THR A 94 3.63 -5.64 17.82
N THR A 95 3.54 -6.56 16.85
CA THR A 95 2.79 -7.82 17.00
C THR A 95 3.42 -8.70 18.06
N ALA A 96 4.74 -8.86 18.06
CA ALA A 96 5.46 -9.63 19.07
C ALA A 96 5.30 -9.02 20.47
N ALA A 97 5.37 -7.69 20.60
CA ALA A 97 5.15 -7.00 21.86
C ALA A 97 3.71 -7.16 22.37
N ALA A 98 2.71 -7.12 21.49
CA ALA A 98 1.31 -7.33 21.84
C ALA A 98 1.07 -8.77 22.31
N ALA A 99 1.56 -9.76 21.55
CA ALA A 99 1.45 -11.17 21.92
C ALA A 99 2.12 -11.46 23.28
N ALA A 100 3.29 -10.88 23.54
CA ALA A 100 4.00 -11.05 24.81
C ALA A 100 3.34 -10.36 26.01
N GLN A 101 2.48 -9.36 25.79
CA GLN A 101 1.68 -8.74 26.86
C GLN A 101 0.49 -9.60 27.31
N GLY A 102 0.10 -10.58 26.49
CA GLY A 102 -0.96 -11.52 26.86
C GLY A 102 -2.37 -10.94 26.84
N SER A 103 -2.67 -9.96 25.98
CA SER A 103 -4.01 -9.36 25.90
C SER A 103 -5.13 -10.35 25.54
N ASP A 104 -4.80 -11.50 24.94
CA ASP A 104 -5.73 -12.60 24.63
C ASP A 104 -5.75 -13.73 25.68
N ALA A 105 -4.83 -13.71 26.65
CA ALA A 105 -4.82 -14.70 27.73
C ALA A 105 -5.72 -14.18 28.87
N GLY A 106 -6.99 -14.53 28.81
CA GLY A 106 -8.04 -14.11 29.74
C GLY A 106 -7.61 -14.08 31.21
N TYR A 107 -8.24 -13.19 31.98
CA TYR A 107 -8.05 -13.09 33.42
C TYR A 107 -8.31 -14.47 34.06
N ARG A 108 -7.35 -14.99 34.85
CA ARG A 108 -7.51 -16.28 35.51
C ARG A 108 -8.81 -16.29 36.33
N GLN A 109 -9.70 -17.22 36.02
CA GLN A 109 -10.95 -17.39 36.78
C GLN A 109 -10.73 -18.33 37.98
N MET A 110 -9.85 -19.33 37.85
CA MET A 110 -9.58 -20.32 38.89
C MET A 110 -8.11 -20.29 39.36
N ARG A 111 -7.88 -20.53 40.66
CA ARG A 111 -6.52 -20.56 41.25
C ARG A 111 -5.68 -21.75 40.77
N SER A 112 -6.31 -22.78 40.19
CA SER A 112 -5.67 -23.98 39.64
C SER A 112 -5.13 -23.82 38.22
N GLU A 113 -5.44 -22.71 37.53
CA GLU A 113 -4.94 -22.45 36.17
C GLU A 113 -3.43 -22.17 36.15
N LEU A 114 -2.75 -22.79 35.19
CA LEU A 114 -1.32 -22.61 34.97
C LEU A 114 -1.00 -21.18 34.54
N ARG A 115 0.15 -20.66 34.98
CA ARG A 115 0.60 -19.30 34.65
C ARG A 115 1.22 -19.28 33.26
N HIS A 116 0.81 -18.30 32.45
CA HIS A 116 1.53 -17.93 31.23
C HIS A 116 2.61 -16.91 31.56
N PHE A 117 3.79 -17.08 30.97
CA PHE A 117 4.91 -16.15 31.09
C PHE A 117 5.28 -15.64 29.71
N ALA A 118 5.62 -14.35 29.61
CA ALA A 118 6.12 -13.78 28.38
C ALA A 118 7.49 -14.38 28.03
N ALA A 119 7.63 -14.91 26.82
CA ALA A 119 8.92 -15.39 26.32
C ALA A 119 9.81 -14.26 25.77
N LEU A 120 9.27 -13.04 25.65
CA LEU A 120 9.93 -11.90 25.01
C LEU A 120 9.91 -10.66 25.90
N PRO A 121 10.97 -9.84 25.90
CA PRO A 121 11.03 -8.59 26.66
C PRO A 121 10.19 -7.49 25.99
N VAL A 122 8.97 -7.29 26.49
CA VAL A 122 7.99 -6.33 25.93
C VAL A 122 8.57 -4.91 25.82
N VAL A 123 9.29 -4.44 26.84
CA VAL A 123 9.85 -3.08 26.88
C VAL A 123 10.86 -2.86 25.77
N ASP A 124 11.74 -3.83 25.53
CA ASP A 124 12.77 -3.73 24.49
C ASP A 124 12.16 -3.81 23.09
N LEU A 125 11.17 -4.68 22.88
CA LEU A 125 10.45 -4.76 21.61
C LEU A 125 9.74 -3.45 21.26
N ARG A 126 9.08 -2.82 22.24
CA ARG A 126 8.43 -1.52 22.05
C ARG A 126 9.45 -0.43 21.74
N ARG A 127 10.56 -0.37 22.47
CA ARG A 127 11.65 0.58 22.20
C ARG A 127 12.20 0.42 20.77
N GLN A 128 12.40 -0.82 20.32
CA GLN A 128 12.84 -1.09 18.94
C GLN A 128 11.78 -0.67 17.92
N ALA A 129 10.50 -0.93 18.19
CA ALA A 129 9.40 -0.51 17.33
C ALA A 129 9.38 1.02 17.19
N ASP A 130 9.54 1.78 18.28
CA ASP A 130 9.56 3.24 18.26
C ASP A 130 10.70 3.80 17.40
N VAL A 131 11.89 3.20 17.48
CA VAL A 131 13.04 3.57 16.62
C VAL A 131 12.72 3.31 15.15
N VAL A 132 12.21 2.11 14.83
CA VAL A 132 11.84 1.75 13.45
C VAL A 132 10.72 2.65 12.92
N ALA A 133 9.74 3.02 13.75
CA ALA A 133 8.67 3.93 13.39
C ALA A 133 9.19 5.33 13.05
N ARG A 134 10.20 5.80 13.80
CA ARG A 134 10.87 7.08 13.51
C ARG A 134 11.61 7.03 12.18
N GLU A 135 12.44 6.02 11.95
CA GLU A 135 13.16 5.83 10.68
C GLU A 135 12.19 5.77 9.49
N LEU A 136 11.05 5.08 9.67
CA LEU A 136 10.03 4.97 8.64
C LEU A 136 9.42 6.34 8.28
N ARG A 137 9.06 7.15 9.29
CA ARG A 137 8.50 8.50 9.06
C ARG A 137 9.50 9.43 8.36
N GLU A 138 10.76 9.42 8.79
CA GLU A 138 11.81 10.24 8.19
C GLU A 138 12.01 9.88 6.71
N LEU A 139 12.09 8.59 6.40
CA LEU A 139 12.20 8.10 5.02
C LEU A 139 10.96 8.40 4.18
N ASP A 140 9.75 8.28 4.74
CA ASP A 140 8.51 8.60 4.03
C ASP A 140 8.45 10.09 3.63
N VAL A 141 8.85 10.99 4.52
CA VAL A 141 8.93 12.43 4.21
C VAL A 141 9.90 12.68 3.06
N GLU A 142 11.08 12.03 3.09
CA GLU A 142 12.07 12.18 2.02
C GLU A 142 11.54 11.68 0.67
N ILE A 143 10.94 10.49 0.64
CA ILE A 143 10.31 9.92 -0.56
C ILE A 143 9.25 10.87 -1.11
N GLN A 144 8.35 11.39 -0.27
CA GLN A 144 7.28 12.28 -0.72
C GLN A 144 7.82 13.59 -1.27
N ARG A 145 8.80 14.20 -0.60
CA ARG A 145 9.47 15.40 -1.11
C ARG A 145 10.05 15.15 -2.50
N THR A 146 10.83 14.07 -2.67
CA THR A 146 11.44 13.75 -3.96
C THR A 146 10.40 13.50 -5.06
N ASN A 147 9.27 12.85 -4.74
CA ASN A 147 8.17 12.68 -5.70
C ASN A 147 7.63 14.02 -6.25
N TRP A 148 7.62 15.08 -5.43
CA TRP A 148 7.13 16.40 -5.82
C TRP A 148 8.20 17.26 -6.54
N GLU A 149 9.47 16.95 -6.36
CA GLU A 149 10.57 17.69 -6.99
C GLU A 149 10.87 17.17 -8.41
N VAL A 150 10.77 15.85 -8.60
CA VAL A 150 11.24 15.18 -9.82
C VAL A 150 10.15 15.06 -10.89
N ASP A 151 10.53 15.33 -12.13
CA ASP A 151 9.67 15.12 -13.30
C ASP A 151 9.63 13.64 -13.70
N LEU A 152 8.45 13.17 -14.12
CA LEU A 152 8.30 11.83 -14.66
C LEU A 152 9.12 11.71 -15.96
N GLN A 153 9.98 10.69 -16.00
CA GLN A 153 10.72 10.32 -17.20
C GLN A 153 9.79 9.54 -18.14
N VAL A 154 9.79 9.93 -19.41
CA VAL A 154 9.04 9.31 -20.50
C VAL A 154 9.99 8.49 -21.36
#